data_AF-A0AAU4DK35-F1
#
_entry.id   AF-A0AAU4DK35-F1
#
_cell.length_a   1.000
_cell.length_b   1.000
_cell.length_c   1.000
_cell.angle_alpha   90.00
_cell.angle_beta   90.00
_cell.angle_gamma   90.00
#
_symmetry.space_group_name_H-M   'P 1'
#
loop_
_entity.id
_entity.type
_entity.pdbx_description
1 polymer ?
#
loop_
_entity_poly.entity_id
_entity_poly.type
_entity_poly.pdbx_seq_one_letter_code
_entity_poly.pdbx_strand_id
1 'polypeptide(L)'
;MTAVHYESYTEARAHLKDLLDAAGQGRVATVRRDTGYAAVVDAGRLRHALALLCPSKAEVVAEGGGWSVFFPGLPVAADGGTFDEAIDEMVDAMREYAEDWQDRLLNAPNHRDNWGLVQLIGISDDAQLRDWLLGVAK
;
A
#
# COMPACT_ATOMS: atom_id res chain seq x y z
N MET A 1 -5.54 17.96 -25.02
CA MET A 1 -5.70 17.16 -23.78
C MET A 1 -4.34 17.07 -23.13
N THR A 2 -4.11 17.80 -22.06
CA THR A 2 -2.74 18.15 -21.66
C THR A 2 -2.42 17.52 -20.31
N ALA A 3 -1.32 16.77 -20.20
CA ALA A 3 -0.77 16.39 -18.91
C ALA A 3 -0.56 17.65 -18.05
N VAL A 4 -0.76 17.55 -16.73
CA VAL A 4 -0.44 18.63 -15.80
C VAL A 4 0.96 18.35 -15.26
N HIS A 5 1.88 19.26 -15.55
CA HIS A 5 3.26 19.18 -15.10
C HIS A 5 3.69 20.53 -14.54
N TYR A 6 4.30 20.52 -13.36
CA TYR A 6 4.89 21.70 -12.73
C TYR A 6 6.38 21.49 -12.47
N GLU A 7 7.19 22.46 -12.87
CA GLU A 7 8.65 22.38 -12.85
C GLU A 7 9.26 22.73 -11.48
N SER A 8 8.43 23.16 -10.53
CA SER A 8 8.86 23.46 -9.18
C SER A 8 7.75 23.23 -8.16
N TYR A 9 8.15 22.98 -6.92
CA TYR A 9 7.26 22.95 -5.76
C TYR A 9 6.42 24.23 -5.62
N THR A 10 7.02 25.41 -5.83
CA THR A 10 6.34 26.70 -5.68
C THR A 10 5.18 26.85 -6.65
N GLU A 11 5.41 26.48 -7.91
CA GLU A 11 4.40 26.51 -8.96
C GLU A 11 3.30 25.48 -8.71
N ALA A 12 3.69 24.23 -8.40
CA ALA A 12 2.75 23.17 -8.03
C ALA A 12 1.84 23.57 -6.86
N ARG A 13 2.38 24.25 -5.86
CA ARG A 13 1.61 24.74 -4.71
C ARG A 13 0.59 25.81 -5.11
N ALA A 14 0.94 26.73 -6.02
CA ALA A 14 0.00 27.73 -6.53
C ALA A 14 -1.14 27.10 -7.35
N HIS A 15 -0.91 25.91 -7.90
CA HIS A 15 -1.84 25.19 -8.78
C HIS A 15 -2.23 23.81 -8.24
N LEU A 16 -2.25 23.63 -6.91
CA LEU A 16 -2.48 22.30 -6.32
C LEU A 16 -3.82 21.69 -6.74
N LYS A 17 -4.84 22.53 -6.93
CA LYS A 17 -6.16 22.09 -7.41
C LYS A 17 -6.06 21.41 -8.78
N ASP A 18 -5.28 21.97 -9.70
CA ASP A 18 -5.13 21.45 -11.07
C ASP A 18 -4.45 20.07 -11.07
N LEU A 19 -3.49 19.85 -10.14
CA LEU A 19 -2.87 18.54 -9.92
C LEU A 19 -3.88 17.50 -9.42
N LEU A 20 -4.69 17.86 -8.41
CA LEU A 20 -5.68 16.96 -7.82
C LEU A 20 -6.80 16.63 -8.81
N ASP A 21 -7.30 17.62 -9.54
CA ASP A 21 -8.33 17.44 -10.56
C ASP A 21 -7.83 16.54 -11.70
N ALA A 22 -6.58 16.72 -12.14
CA ALA A 22 -5.96 15.84 -13.14
C ALA A 22 -5.79 14.40 -12.61
N ALA A 23 -5.30 14.22 -11.39
CA ALA A 23 -5.12 12.92 -10.76
C ALA A 23 -6.46 12.17 -10.62
N GLY A 24 -7.52 12.85 -10.16
CA GLY A 24 -8.87 12.28 -10.05
C GLY A 24 -9.46 11.85 -11.41
N GLN A 25 -9.13 12.58 -12.48
CA GLN A 25 -9.47 12.21 -13.86
C GLN A 25 -8.60 11.07 -14.43
N GLY A 26 -7.63 10.55 -13.68
CA GLY A 26 -6.66 9.55 -14.15
C GLY A 26 -5.66 10.09 -15.17
N ARG A 27 -5.48 11.41 -15.23
CA ARG A 27 -4.52 12.06 -16.13
C ARG A 27 -3.14 12.12 -15.48
N VAL A 28 -2.12 12.21 -16.32
CA VAL A 28 -0.74 12.46 -15.86
C VAL A 28 -0.67 13.79 -15.11
N ALA A 29 -0.33 13.72 -13.83
CA ALA A 29 -0.13 14.85 -12.93
C ALA A 29 1.20 14.67 -12.20
N THR A 30 2.17 15.56 -12.46
CA THR A 30 3.53 15.42 -11.92
C THR A 30 4.10 16.76 -11.45
N VAL A 31 4.98 16.69 -10.45
CA VAL A 31 5.69 17.83 -9.89
C VAL A 31 7.17 17.51 -9.82
N ARG A 32 8.02 18.40 -10.30
CA ARG A 32 9.46 18.30 -10.06
C ARG A 32 9.80 18.88 -8.68
N ARG A 33 10.53 18.11 -7.88
CA ARG A 33 11.11 18.53 -6.60
C ARG A 33 12.60 18.23 -6.64
N ASP A 34 13.41 19.29 -6.58
CA ASP A 34 14.86 19.23 -6.73
C ASP A 34 15.26 18.50 -8.02
N THR A 35 15.90 17.32 -7.91
CA THR A 35 16.31 16.48 -9.05
C THR A 35 15.31 15.37 -9.40
N GLY A 36 14.26 15.18 -8.60
CA GLY A 36 13.28 14.10 -8.75
C GLY A 36 11.90 14.56 -9.22
N TYR A 37 11.06 13.59 -9.57
CA TYR A 37 9.66 13.80 -9.90
C TYR A 37 8.77 13.07 -8.90
N ALA A 38 7.69 13.72 -8.48
CA ALA A 38 6.59 13.09 -7.78
C ALA A 38 5.38 13.02 -8.72
N ALA A 39 4.65 11.90 -8.66
CA ALA A 39 3.37 11.75 -9.35
C ALA A 39 2.24 11.90 -8.33
N VAL A 40 1.20 12.65 -8.70
CA VAL A 40 -0.06 12.71 -7.96
C VAL A 40 -1.05 11.80 -8.67
N VAL A 41 -1.59 10.85 -7.93
CA VAL A 41 -2.49 9.82 -8.46
C VAL A 41 -3.73 9.73 -7.59
N ASP A 42 -4.86 9.37 -8.19
CA ASP A 42 -6.04 8.98 -7.43
C ASP A 42 -5.71 7.76 -6.55
N ALA A 43 -6.08 7.83 -5.27
CA ALA A 43 -5.74 6.81 -4.29
C ALA A 43 -6.39 5.45 -4.62
N GLY A 44 -7.64 5.45 -5.12
CA GLY A 44 -8.34 4.22 -5.50
C GLY A 44 -7.68 3.53 -6.70
N ARG A 45 -7.29 4.30 -7.72
CA ARG A 45 -6.51 3.79 -8.87
C ARG A 45 -5.15 3.24 -8.46
N LEU A 46 -4.44 3.95 -7.57
CA LEU A 46 -3.16 3.49 -7.04
C LEU A 46 -3.33 2.18 -6.26
N ARG A 47 -4.33 2.10 -5.38
CA ARG A 47 -4.65 0.89 -4.60
C ARG A 47 -4.90 -0.31 -5.51
N HIS A 48 -5.77 -0.15 -6.50
CA HIS A 48 -6.06 -1.23 -7.45
C HIS A 48 -4.80 -1.67 -8.22
N ALA A 49 -3.99 -0.72 -8.70
CA ALA A 49 -2.73 -1.06 -9.38
C ALA A 49 -1.73 -1.78 -8.46
N LEU A 50 -1.58 -1.33 -7.20
CA LEU A 50 -0.70 -1.97 -6.22
C LEU A 50 -1.19 -3.36 -5.83
N ALA A 51 -2.50 -3.57 -5.65
CA ALA A 51 -3.08 -4.89 -5.37
C ALA A 51 -2.75 -5.91 -6.47
N LEU A 52 -2.70 -5.47 -7.74
CA LEU A 52 -2.30 -6.29 -8.88
C LEU A 52 -0.79 -6.57 -8.95
N LEU A 53 0.04 -5.56 -8.65
CA LEU A 53 1.50 -5.65 -8.75
C LEU A 53 2.13 -6.35 -7.56
N CYS A 54 1.48 -6.28 -6.39
CA CYS A 54 1.89 -6.88 -5.13
C CYS A 54 0.86 -7.95 -4.75
N PRO A 55 0.90 -9.16 -5.35
CA PRO A 55 0.04 -10.24 -4.88
C PRO A 55 0.42 -10.61 -3.44
N SER A 56 -0.58 -10.90 -2.61
CA SER A 56 -0.40 -11.15 -1.17
C SER A 56 0.71 -12.16 -0.87
N LYS A 57 0.72 -13.33 -1.52
CA LYS A 57 1.63 -14.44 -1.17
C LYS A 57 1.52 -14.87 0.30
N ALA A 58 0.49 -14.43 1.05
CA ALA A 58 0.23 -14.94 2.39
C ALA A 58 -0.04 -16.45 2.32
N GLU A 59 0.53 -17.16 3.28
CA GLU A 59 0.27 -18.58 3.50
C GLU A 59 -0.63 -18.71 4.73
N VAL A 60 -1.66 -19.55 4.62
CA VAL A 60 -2.62 -19.82 5.69
C VAL A 60 -2.60 -21.31 6.00
N VAL A 61 -2.31 -21.66 7.24
CA VAL A 61 -2.11 -23.04 7.68
C VAL A 61 -2.97 -23.32 8.91
N ALA A 62 -3.60 -24.49 8.94
CA ALA A 62 -4.27 -24.99 10.15
C ALA A 62 -3.27 -25.81 10.98
N GLU A 63 -2.98 -25.37 12.20
CA GLU A 63 -2.03 -26.03 13.12
C GLU A 63 -2.54 -25.93 14.57
N GLY A 64 -2.29 -26.96 15.38
CA GLY A 64 -2.56 -26.90 16.83
C GLY A 64 -4.02 -26.70 17.25
N GLY A 65 -4.98 -26.86 16.33
CA GLY A 65 -6.40 -26.57 16.56
C GLY A 65 -6.79 -25.13 16.29
N GLY A 66 -5.89 -24.31 15.75
CA GLY A 66 -6.13 -22.95 15.27
C GLY A 66 -5.63 -22.73 13.84
N TRP A 67 -5.45 -21.47 13.49
CA TRP A 67 -5.01 -21.01 12.18
C TRP A 67 -3.87 -20.02 12.33
N SER A 68 -2.87 -20.16 11.46
CA SER A 68 -1.74 -19.25 11.35
C SER A 68 -1.70 -18.66 9.95
N VAL A 69 -1.46 -17.36 9.85
CA VAL A 69 -1.28 -16.61 8.60
C VAL A 69 0.10 -15.96 8.64
N PHE A 70 0.87 -16.06 7.57
CA PHE A 70 2.18 -15.40 7.51
C PHE A 70 2.58 -15.08 6.07
N PHE A 71 3.49 -14.13 5.92
CA PHE A 71 4.08 -13.77 4.63
C PHE A 71 5.51 -14.32 4.52
N PRO A 72 5.82 -15.23 3.57
CA PRO A 72 7.18 -15.67 3.35
C PRO A 72 8.12 -14.49 3.05
N GLY A 73 9.16 -14.34 3.87
CA GLY A 73 10.18 -13.29 3.71
C GLY A 73 9.81 -11.92 4.32
N LEU A 74 8.66 -11.81 4.99
CA LEU A 74 8.31 -10.63 5.79
C LEU A 74 8.15 -11.05 7.26
N PRO A 75 8.54 -10.22 8.23
CA PRO A 75 8.35 -10.50 9.65
C PRO A 75 6.93 -10.10 10.08
N VAL A 76 5.92 -10.63 9.38
CA VAL A 76 4.50 -10.38 9.64
C VAL A 76 3.80 -11.74 9.67
N ALA A 77 3.24 -12.07 10.83
CA ALA A 77 2.53 -13.31 11.11
C ALA A 77 1.41 -13.01 12.12
N ALA A 78 0.32 -13.76 12.04
CA ALA A 78 -0.80 -13.69 12.97
C ALA A 78 -1.41 -15.08 13.17
N ASP A 79 -2.03 -15.28 14.33
CA ASP A 79 -2.68 -16.53 14.72
C ASP A 79 -4.11 -16.26 15.20
N GLY A 80 -5.00 -17.23 15.02
CA GLY A 80 -6.38 -17.14 15.50
C GLY A 80 -6.98 -18.51 15.82
N GLY A 81 -7.98 -18.53 16.70
CA GLY A 81 -8.75 -19.73 16.99
C GLY A 81 -9.65 -20.16 15.82
N THR A 82 -9.98 -19.22 14.94
CA THR A 82 -10.68 -19.47 13.69
C THR A 82 -9.95 -18.87 12.50
N PHE A 83 -10.28 -19.31 11.28
CA PHE A 83 -9.74 -18.73 10.06
C PHE A 83 -10.02 -17.23 9.97
N ASP A 84 -11.27 -16.82 10.26
CA ASP A 84 -11.67 -15.42 10.11
C ASP A 84 -10.93 -14.51 11.11
N GLU A 85 -10.77 -14.98 12.34
CA GLU A 85 -9.99 -14.32 13.39
C GLU A 85 -8.52 -14.18 12.98
N ALA A 86 -7.88 -15.25 12.48
CA ALA A 86 -6.49 -15.18 12.06
C ALA A 86 -6.27 -14.20 10.88
N ILE A 87 -7.27 -14.02 10.02
CA ILE A 87 -7.24 -13.04 8.93
C ILE A 87 -7.43 -11.61 9.46
N ASP A 88 -8.32 -11.39 10.42
CA ASP A 88 -8.50 -10.06 11.03
C ASP A 88 -7.24 -9.64 11.81
N GLU A 89 -6.65 -10.55 12.60
CA GLU A 89 -5.38 -10.33 13.29
C GLU A 89 -4.22 -10.10 12.30
N MET A 90 -4.25 -10.74 11.12
CA MET A 90 -3.26 -10.47 10.07
C MET A 90 -3.42 -9.05 9.50
N VAL A 91 -4.64 -8.55 9.36
CA VAL A 91 -4.86 -7.15 8.93
C VAL A 91 -4.24 -6.20 9.95
N ASP A 92 -4.47 -6.41 11.25
CA ASP A 92 -3.88 -5.60 12.31
C ASP A 92 -2.33 -5.67 12.30
N ALA A 93 -1.76 -6.87 12.20
CA ALA A 93 -0.30 -7.05 12.09
C ALA A 93 0.30 -6.35 10.86
N MET A 94 -0.43 -6.29 9.74
CA MET A 94 -0.02 -5.52 8.56
C MET A 94 -0.05 -4.01 8.82
N ARG A 95 -1.03 -3.50 9.57
CA ARG A 95 -1.08 -2.08 9.98
C ARG A 95 0.12 -1.72 10.83
N GLU A 96 0.41 -2.53 11.85
CA GLU A 96 1.57 -2.34 12.73
C GLU A 96 2.88 -2.36 11.93
N TYR A 97 3.03 -3.31 11.01
CA TYR A 97 4.19 -3.37 10.12
C TYR A 97 4.34 -2.10 9.26
N ALA A 98 3.24 -1.55 8.73
CA ALA A 98 3.27 -0.33 7.93
C ALA A 98 3.65 0.91 8.76
N GLU A 99 3.25 0.97 10.03
CA GLU A 99 3.66 2.00 10.98
C GLU A 99 5.16 1.88 11.33
N ASP A 100 5.59 0.69 11.73
CA ASP A 100 7.00 0.38 12.00
C ASP A 100 7.91 0.66 10.81
N TRP A 101 7.42 0.39 9.59
CA TRP A 101 8.17 0.67 8.38
C TRP A 101 8.44 2.16 8.20
N GLN A 102 7.44 3.00 8.47
CA GLN A 102 7.59 4.45 8.38
C GLN A 102 8.47 5.02 9.49
N ASP A 103 8.35 4.50 10.72
CA ASP A 103 9.10 5.00 11.87
C ASP A 103 10.59 4.59 11.83
N ARG A 104 10.88 3.31 11.51
CA ARG A 104 12.21 2.74 11.74
C ARG A 104 12.74 1.79 10.65
N LEU A 105 11.90 1.19 9.79
CA LEU A 105 12.38 0.17 8.82
C LEU A 105 12.62 0.70 7.40
N LEU A 106 12.20 1.93 7.07
CA LEU A 106 12.32 2.54 5.75
C LEU A 106 13.71 2.38 5.10
N ASN A 107 14.77 2.47 5.90
CA ASN A 107 16.15 2.40 5.43
C ASN A 107 16.83 1.02 5.68
N ALA A 108 16.15 0.08 6.34
CA ALA A 108 16.72 -1.22 6.63
C ALA A 108 16.86 -2.05 5.33
N PRO A 109 18.02 -2.67 5.03
CA PRO A 109 18.27 -3.32 3.73
C PRO A 109 17.25 -4.39 3.33
N ASN A 110 16.68 -5.10 4.31
CA ASN A 110 15.69 -6.16 4.11
C ASN A 110 14.23 -5.64 4.10
N HIS A 111 14.01 -4.32 4.25
CA HIS A 111 12.68 -3.70 4.30
C HIS A 111 12.49 -2.56 3.31
N ARG A 112 13.57 -1.87 2.90
CA ARG A 112 13.50 -0.64 2.09
C ARG A 112 12.69 -0.77 0.79
N ASP A 113 12.66 -1.97 0.20
CA ASP A 113 11.98 -2.24 -1.06
C ASP A 113 10.48 -2.58 -0.88
N ASN A 114 10.00 -2.65 0.38
CA ASN A 114 8.59 -2.96 0.71
C ASN A 114 7.66 -1.74 0.62
N TRP A 115 8.12 -0.61 0.10
CA TRP A 115 7.34 0.63 -0.03
C TRP A 115 6.00 0.39 -0.74
N GLY A 116 5.95 -0.46 -1.77
CA GLY A 116 4.73 -0.74 -2.54
C GLY A 116 3.66 -1.44 -1.69
N LEU A 117 4.08 -2.40 -0.86
CA LEU A 117 3.21 -3.08 0.10
C LEU A 117 2.72 -2.10 1.17
N VAL A 118 3.62 -1.29 1.73
CA VAL A 118 3.25 -0.30 2.77
C VAL A 118 2.27 0.73 2.25
N GLN A 119 2.45 1.20 1.01
CA GLN A 119 1.49 2.08 0.35
C GLN A 119 0.14 1.40 0.15
N LEU A 120 0.12 0.15 -0.31
CA LEU A 120 -1.12 -0.64 -0.46
C LEU A 120 -1.85 -0.75 0.88
N ILE A 121 -1.13 -1.06 1.96
CA ILE A 121 -1.67 -1.10 3.32
C ILE A 121 -2.27 0.26 3.66
N GLY A 122 -1.47 1.33 3.64
CA GLY A 122 -1.88 2.65 4.10
C GLY A 122 -3.07 3.27 3.36
N ILE A 123 -3.30 2.94 2.09
CA ILE A 123 -4.41 3.48 1.29
C ILE A 123 -5.64 2.56 1.23
N SER A 124 -5.55 1.33 1.75
CA SER A 124 -6.68 0.39 1.79
C SER A 124 -7.43 0.49 3.12
N ASP A 125 -8.73 0.24 3.11
CA ASP A 125 -9.47 -0.11 4.32
C ASP A 125 -9.28 -1.60 4.68
N ASP A 126 -9.75 -2.02 5.86
CA ASP A 126 -9.52 -3.37 6.37
C ASP A 126 -10.26 -4.44 5.55
N ALA A 127 -11.44 -4.11 5.02
CA ALA A 127 -12.18 -5.02 4.14
C ALA A 127 -11.43 -5.25 2.82
N GLN A 128 -10.83 -4.20 2.25
CA GLN A 128 -10.01 -4.29 1.05
C GLN A 128 -8.72 -5.09 1.29
N LEU A 129 -8.11 -4.99 2.47
CA LEU A 129 -6.94 -5.80 2.84
C LEU A 129 -7.31 -7.26 3.04
N ARG A 130 -8.45 -7.54 3.67
CA ARG A 130 -9.01 -8.88 3.78
C ARG A 130 -9.26 -9.51 2.42
N ASP A 131 -9.93 -8.79 1.52
CA ASP A 131 -10.17 -9.27 0.14
C ASP A 131 -8.85 -9.51 -0.63
N TRP A 132 -7.82 -8.69 -0.39
CA TRP A 132 -6.51 -8.86 -0.99
C TRP A 132 -5.74 -10.07 -0.42
N LEU A 133 -5.79 -10.31 0.90
CA LEU A 133 -5.24 -11.49 1.55
C LEU A 133 -5.86 -12.78 0.98
N LEU A 134 -7.17 -12.76 0.77
CA LEU A 134 -7.93 -13.91 0.28
C LEU A 134 -7.86 -14.09 -1.26
N GLY A 135 -7.16 -13.19 -1.97
CA GLY A 135 -7.05 -13.23 -3.44
C GLY A 135 -8.36 -12.93 -4.17
N VAL A 136 -9.32 -12.30 -3.50
CA VAL A 136 -10.62 -11.89 -4.06
C VAL A 136 -10.48 -10.55 -4.80
N ALA A 137 -9.59 -9.67 -4.33
CA ALA A 137 -9.27 -8.42 -5.01
C ALA A 137 -8.49 -8.68 -6.31
N LYS A 138 -9.07 -8.29 -7.45
CA LYS A 138 -8.40 -8.19 -8.75
C LYS A 138 -8.30 -6.73 -9.18
#